data_AF-A0A1B7XYF9-F1
#
_entry.id   AF-A0A1B7XYF9-F1
#
_cell.length_a   1.000
_cell.length_b   1.000
_cell.length_c   1.000
_cell.angle_alpha   90.00
_cell.angle_beta   90.00
_cell.angle_gamma   90.00
#
_symmetry.space_group_name_H-M   'P 1'
#
loop_
_entity.id
_entity.type
_entity.pdbx_description
1 polymer ?
#
loop_
_entity_poly.entity_id
_entity_poly.type
_entity_poly.pdbx_seq_one_letter_code
_entity_poly.pdbx_strand_id
1 'polypeptide(L)'
;MSFSPEALASATMAQLSGGYRRRILVVVTAGGYTNAAPLLEIARILASRGYTIDFGTLDGRTAWTKDCPFVSRCHALGPAPPAAVEEAQYLRMSNWSSGGDDWANKFAARRFLESSWPAVYRSLSRLAADPDTRPDLVLADYWVDAARDVAAEHDIPLAMLWPQMPTAMLHAPYIPGTPGLQVDVLSSEHASLRQRFRSALSIYAAAPHYYRYLRWRRRMRLEAGVSRPLPTLRKPDYLCLVNSMFGLEVAKDLPPNVAAVGPVLSHETQEIGEPYAGFLEKRGRVLYISLGTHVLLPWASLKKLLTGALAALGAGLIDGIIWPMRAMARKQLDHKATFPVRLPQSQDVRYMSVSELLAGLHPSVLFVDFAPQRALLQDGRVAAFLSHGGPASANEALFAGVPVITLAVYFDQVQNEMRLRDAGVSVALCKDRFSSEDVEAAVGDIVRDKLADGPIAANVERMQGIARVASRRKYLAADLIEEILVDAEGRIREQLAGGPGSGQRGRGRKRERHMHLQPADVRMPYWKARNWDMYGLCAVVVLSVVGLAAGLAVALC
;
A
#
# COMPACT_ATOMS: atom_id res chain seq x y z
N MET A 1 -0.16 -33.11 13.15
CA MET A 1 0.18 -33.29 14.58
C MET A 1 -0.95 -32.68 15.39
N SER A 2 -1.60 -33.46 16.24
CA SER A 2 -2.66 -32.99 17.14
C SER A 2 -2.03 -32.43 18.41
N PHE A 3 -2.10 -31.12 18.62
CA PHE A 3 -1.65 -30.51 19.87
C PHE A 3 -2.69 -30.77 20.97
N SER A 4 -2.24 -31.28 22.13
CA SER A 4 -3.08 -31.56 23.28
C SER A 4 -3.60 -30.26 23.93
N PRO A 5 -4.90 -30.16 24.28
CA PRO A 5 -5.48 -29.02 25.00
C PRO A 5 -4.78 -28.70 26.34
N GLU A 6 -4.14 -29.69 26.96
CA GLU A 6 -3.49 -29.55 28.28
C GLU A 6 -2.17 -28.77 28.22
N ALA A 7 -1.45 -28.83 27.09
CA ALA A 7 -0.24 -28.04 26.87
C ALA A 7 -0.57 -26.55 26.68
N LEU A 8 -1.71 -26.25 26.04
CA LEU A 8 -2.23 -24.89 25.90
C LEU A 8 -2.65 -24.35 27.27
N ALA A 9 -3.37 -25.15 28.06
CA ALA A 9 -3.86 -24.75 29.39
C ALA A 9 -2.73 -24.46 30.39
N SER A 10 -1.64 -25.23 30.38
CA SER A 10 -0.50 -25.03 31.29
C SER A 10 0.30 -23.75 30.97
N ALA A 11 0.53 -23.46 29.69
CA ALA A 11 1.15 -22.19 29.27
C ALA A 11 0.25 -20.97 29.56
N THR A 12 -1.07 -21.15 29.45
CA THR A 12 -2.08 -20.11 29.71
C THR A 12 -2.27 -19.85 31.20
N MET A 13 -2.11 -20.87 32.06
CA MET A 13 -2.16 -20.71 33.52
C MET A 13 -0.91 -20.00 34.07
N ALA A 14 0.27 -20.21 33.47
CA ALA A 14 1.46 -19.43 33.78
C ALA A 14 1.33 -17.94 33.37
N GLN A 15 0.52 -17.61 32.35
CA GLN A 15 0.17 -16.24 31.95
C GLN A 15 -0.77 -15.53 32.94
N LEU A 16 -1.54 -16.27 33.75
CA LEU A 16 -2.53 -15.68 34.66
C LEU A 16 -1.93 -15.21 36.00
N SER A 17 -0.73 -15.66 36.37
CA SER A 17 -0.07 -15.29 37.64
C SER A 17 1.07 -14.27 37.52
N GLY A 18 1.35 -13.72 36.32
CA GLY A 18 2.39 -12.70 36.15
C GLY A 18 2.49 -12.14 34.73
N GLY A 19 1.83 -10.99 34.50
CA GLY A 19 2.05 -10.07 33.37
C GLY A 19 1.93 -10.69 31.97
N TYR A 20 0.81 -10.46 31.30
CA TYR A 20 0.64 -10.74 29.87
C TYR A 20 1.88 -10.27 29.09
N ARG A 21 2.53 -11.18 28.35
CA ARG A 21 3.68 -10.80 27.52
C ARG A 21 3.16 -9.82 26.46
N ARG A 22 3.93 -8.77 26.19
CA ARG A 22 3.53 -7.66 25.30
C ARG A 22 4.22 -7.79 23.95
N ARG A 23 4.24 -8.97 23.34
CA ARG A 23 5.06 -9.23 22.13
C ARG A 23 4.27 -9.03 20.85
N ILE A 24 4.77 -8.17 19.99
CA ILE A 24 4.23 -7.91 18.65
C ILE A 24 5.23 -8.37 17.61
N LEU A 25 4.78 -9.23 16.68
CA LEU A 25 5.59 -9.62 15.52
C LEU A 25 5.19 -8.77 14.32
N VAL A 26 6.11 -7.91 13.88
CA VAL A 26 5.97 -7.11 12.66
C VAL A 26 6.46 -7.91 11.47
N VAL A 27 5.67 -8.06 10.41
CA VAL A 27 6.01 -8.93 9.27
C VAL A 27 5.95 -8.22 7.93
N VAL A 28 7.07 -8.24 7.18
CA VAL A 28 7.17 -7.64 5.85
C VAL A 28 8.04 -8.53 4.95
N THR A 29 7.45 -9.15 3.93
CA THR A 29 8.16 -10.12 3.06
C THR A 29 8.19 -9.75 1.58
N ALA A 30 7.39 -8.76 1.16
CA ALA A 30 7.34 -8.28 -0.21
C ALA A 30 7.59 -6.77 -0.27
N GLY A 31 7.91 -6.28 -1.46
CA GLY A 31 8.31 -4.89 -1.67
C GLY A 31 9.69 -4.57 -1.12
N GLY A 32 9.92 -3.29 -0.83
CA GLY A 32 11.19 -2.77 -0.31
C GLY A 32 11.03 -2.13 1.07
N TYR A 33 12.05 -1.38 1.50
CA TYR A 33 12.02 -0.63 2.76
C TYR A 33 10.82 0.33 2.86
N THR A 34 10.27 0.78 1.73
CA THR A 34 9.05 1.60 1.65
C THR A 34 7.81 0.93 2.24
N ASN A 35 7.77 -0.41 2.29
CA ASN A 35 6.71 -1.17 2.98
C ASN A 35 7.03 -1.31 4.46
N ALA A 36 8.30 -1.53 4.82
CA ALA A 36 8.72 -1.73 6.20
C ALA A 36 8.67 -0.45 7.05
N ALA A 37 9.09 0.69 6.50
CA ALA A 37 9.19 1.96 7.21
C ALA A 37 7.91 2.37 7.97
N PRO A 38 6.70 2.36 7.39
CA PRO A 38 5.50 2.75 8.13
C PRO A 38 5.09 1.72 9.19
N LEU A 39 5.33 0.41 8.99
CA LEU A 39 5.10 -0.59 10.04
C LEU A 39 6.08 -0.40 11.20
N LEU A 40 7.36 -0.15 10.91
CA LEU A 40 8.39 0.11 11.91
C LEU A 40 8.10 1.39 12.70
N GLU A 41 7.53 2.43 12.06
CA GLU A 41 7.12 3.65 12.75
C GLU A 41 5.96 3.43 13.74
N ILE A 42 4.96 2.62 13.37
CA ILE A 42 3.90 2.22 14.30
C ILE A 42 4.49 1.36 15.43
N ALA A 43 5.37 0.42 15.09
CA ALA A 43 6.04 -0.45 16.05
C ALA A 43 6.93 0.33 17.03
N ARG A 44 7.57 1.42 16.60
CA ARG A 44 8.33 2.34 17.46
C ARG A 44 7.45 2.98 18.54
N ILE A 45 6.23 3.40 18.17
CA ILE A 45 5.25 3.94 19.12
C ILE A 45 4.84 2.86 20.12
N LEU A 46 4.54 1.65 19.65
CA LEU A 46 4.18 0.52 20.53
C LEU A 46 5.36 0.14 21.44
N ALA A 47 6.59 0.10 20.94
CA ALA A 47 7.77 -0.12 21.77
C ALA A 47 7.90 0.91 22.90
N SER A 48 7.65 2.20 22.60
CA SER A 48 7.64 3.27 23.62
C SER A 48 6.53 3.11 24.67
N ARG A 49 5.47 2.33 24.36
CA ARG A 49 4.39 1.96 25.29
C ARG A 49 4.66 0.63 26.04
N GLY A 50 5.86 0.07 25.88
CA GLY A 50 6.32 -1.12 26.61
C GLY A 50 6.07 -2.46 25.93
N TYR A 51 5.80 -2.47 24.62
CA TYR A 51 5.69 -3.72 23.84
C TYR A 51 7.07 -4.19 23.36
N THR A 52 7.30 -5.50 23.43
CA THR A 52 8.45 -6.15 22.81
C THR A 52 8.19 -6.32 21.32
N ILE A 53 9.05 -5.77 20.48
CA ILE A 53 8.88 -5.81 19.02
C ILE A 53 9.84 -6.82 18.42
N ASP A 54 9.29 -7.84 17.77
CA ASP A 54 10.04 -8.73 16.89
C ASP A 54 9.75 -8.37 15.43
N PHE A 55 10.71 -8.59 14.53
CA PHE A 55 10.57 -8.28 13.10
C PHE A 55 10.84 -9.52 12.23
N GLY A 56 9.94 -9.85 11.32
CA GLY A 56 10.07 -10.96 10.38
C GLY A 56 10.15 -10.50 8.93
N THR A 57 11.17 -10.95 8.19
CA THR A 57 11.34 -10.65 6.76
C THR A 57 12.07 -11.80 6.04
N LEU A 58 12.27 -11.67 4.73
CA LEU A 58 13.07 -12.64 3.96
C LEU A 58 14.58 -12.39 4.18
N ASP A 59 15.39 -13.42 3.94
CA ASP A 59 16.85 -13.36 4.08
C ASP A 59 17.46 -12.18 3.30
N GLY A 60 18.50 -11.55 3.87
CA GLY A 60 19.17 -10.39 3.26
C GLY A 60 18.43 -9.07 3.40
N ARG A 61 17.23 -9.04 4.00
CA ARG A 61 16.45 -7.81 4.26
C ARG A 61 16.42 -7.41 5.74
N THR A 62 17.10 -8.15 6.61
CA THR A 62 17.20 -7.85 8.05
C THR A 62 17.85 -6.49 8.33
N ALA A 63 18.69 -5.99 7.42
CA ALA A 63 19.32 -4.67 7.48
C ALA A 63 18.31 -3.50 7.57
N TRP A 64 17.04 -3.70 7.22
CA TRP A 64 15.98 -2.69 7.41
C TRP A 64 15.76 -2.29 8.86
N THR A 65 16.20 -3.11 9.82
CA THR A 65 16.08 -2.85 11.25
C THR A 65 17.34 -2.23 11.87
N LYS A 66 18.37 -1.96 11.07
CA LYS A 66 19.67 -1.45 11.55
C LYS A 66 19.52 -0.21 12.43
N ASP A 67 18.63 0.70 12.03
CA ASP A 67 18.39 1.98 12.72
C ASP A 67 17.14 1.91 13.63
N CYS A 68 16.72 0.70 14.01
CA CYS A 68 15.54 0.43 14.85
C CYS A 68 15.96 -0.30 16.14
N PRO A 69 16.62 0.37 17.11
CA PRO A 69 17.12 -0.27 18.32
C PRO A 69 16.01 -0.85 19.23
N PHE A 70 14.76 -0.46 18.99
CA PHE A 70 13.59 -1.00 19.68
C PHE A 70 13.18 -2.39 19.19
N VAL A 71 13.71 -2.87 18.05
CA VAL A 71 13.47 -4.22 17.55
C VAL A 71 14.32 -5.19 18.35
N SER A 72 13.65 -6.07 19.09
CA SER A 72 14.27 -7.03 20.01
C SER A 72 14.88 -8.23 19.29
N ARG A 73 14.21 -8.76 18.27
CA ARG A 73 14.68 -9.90 17.47
C ARG A 73 14.29 -9.76 16.01
N CYS A 74 15.14 -10.27 15.11
CA CYS A 74 14.83 -10.40 13.69
C CYS A 74 14.75 -11.88 13.29
N HIS A 75 13.69 -12.23 12.58
CA HIS A 75 13.37 -13.58 12.15
C HIS A 75 13.48 -13.68 10.63
N ALA A 76 14.31 -14.60 10.16
CA ALA A 76 14.35 -15.02 8.76
C ALA A 76 13.15 -15.93 8.46
N LEU A 77 12.21 -15.44 7.65
CA LEU A 77 10.98 -16.17 7.32
C LEU A 77 11.12 -17.04 6.07
N GLY A 78 12.19 -16.85 5.31
CA GLY A 78 12.50 -17.64 4.10
C GLY A 78 13.51 -16.93 3.21
N PRO A 79 13.97 -17.60 2.14
CA PRO A 79 14.96 -17.03 1.24
C PRO A 79 14.38 -15.85 0.46
N ALA A 80 15.20 -14.82 0.24
CA ALA A 80 14.89 -13.81 -0.77
C ALA A 80 15.00 -14.39 -2.19
N PRO A 81 14.20 -13.90 -3.15
CA PRO A 81 14.39 -14.24 -4.55
C PRO A 81 15.81 -13.87 -5.02
N PRO A 82 16.46 -14.69 -5.87
CA PRO A 82 17.73 -14.31 -6.47
C PRO A 82 17.62 -13.00 -7.25
N ALA A 83 18.64 -12.14 -7.17
CA ALA A 83 18.62 -10.81 -7.78
C ALA A 83 18.30 -10.81 -9.29
N ALA A 84 18.82 -11.78 -10.04
CA ALA A 84 18.54 -11.92 -11.47
C ALA A 84 17.07 -12.28 -11.76
N VAL A 85 16.46 -13.11 -10.91
CA VAL A 85 15.02 -13.44 -11.01
C VAL A 85 14.19 -12.21 -10.69
N GLU A 86 14.55 -11.50 -9.61
CA GLU A 86 13.88 -10.26 -9.22
C GLU A 86 13.96 -9.19 -10.32
N GLU A 87 15.14 -8.95 -10.91
CA GLU A 87 15.37 -8.04 -12.04
C GLU A 87 14.49 -8.40 -13.24
N ALA A 88 14.47 -9.67 -13.64
CA ALA A 88 13.66 -10.14 -14.77
C ALA A 88 12.16 -9.95 -14.53
N GLN A 89 11.68 -10.15 -13.30
CA GLN A 89 10.27 -9.94 -12.97
C GLN A 89 9.90 -8.45 -12.98
N TYR A 90 10.75 -7.56 -12.46
CA TYR A 90 10.47 -6.12 -12.51
C TYR A 90 10.50 -5.56 -13.93
N LEU A 91 11.44 -5.99 -14.78
CA LEU A 91 11.44 -5.64 -16.21
C LEU A 91 10.15 -6.10 -16.89
N ARG A 92 9.67 -7.30 -16.57
CA ARG A 92 8.39 -7.79 -17.08
C ARG A 92 7.21 -6.95 -16.59
N MET A 93 7.20 -6.53 -15.32
CA MET A 93 6.14 -5.67 -14.77
C MET A 93 6.11 -4.30 -15.47
N SER A 94 7.25 -3.76 -15.87
CA SER A 94 7.32 -2.49 -16.61
C SER A 94 6.66 -2.51 -18.00
N ASN A 95 6.41 -3.71 -18.54
CA ASN A 95 5.65 -3.90 -19.77
C ASN A 95 4.12 -3.86 -19.57
N TRP A 96 3.63 -3.65 -18.34
CA TRP A 96 2.19 -3.45 -18.10
C TRP A 96 1.67 -2.27 -18.93
N SER A 97 0.55 -2.48 -19.62
CA SER A 97 -0.11 -1.38 -20.32
C SER A 97 -0.85 -0.46 -19.34
N SER A 98 -0.86 0.84 -19.65
CA SER A 98 -1.60 1.84 -18.87
C SER A 98 -3.12 1.70 -19.04
N GLY A 99 -3.57 0.98 -20.09
CA GLY A 99 -4.99 0.78 -20.41
C GLY A 99 -5.74 -0.19 -19.50
N GLY A 100 -5.03 -0.93 -18.63
CA GLY A 100 -5.65 -1.76 -17.60
C GLY A 100 -5.96 -3.21 -18.00
N ASP A 101 -5.76 -3.60 -19.27
CA ASP A 101 -6.21 -4.89 -19.80
C ASP A 101 -5.14 -6.01 -19.80
N ASP A 102 -3.92 -5.74 -19.30
CA ASP A 102 -2.81 -6.70 -19.25
C ASP A 102 -2.89 -7.67 -18.04
N TRP A 103 -3.95 -8.47 -18.00
CA TRP A 103 -4.19 -9.41 -16.91
C TRP A 103 -3.14 -10.53 -16.82
N ALA A 104 -2.53 -10.90 -17.95
CA ALA A 104 -1.48 -11.92 -17.97
C ALA A 104 -0.25 -11.51 -17.16
N ASN A 105 0.26 -10.30 -17.39
CA ASN A 105 1.40 -9.80 -16.62
C ASN A 105 1.01 -9.45 -15.19
N LYS A 106 -0.21 -8.94 -14.95
CA LYS A 106 -0.73 -8.69 -13.59
C LYS A 106 -0.72 -9.93 -12.71
N PHE A 107 -1.30 -11.04 -13.19
CA PHE A 107 -1.32 -12.28 -12.42
C PHE A 107 0.03 -12.99 -12.37
N ALA A 108 0.89 -12.82 -13.37
CA ALA A 108 2.26 -13.32 -13.27
C ALA A 108 3.05 -12.62 -12.16
N ALA A 109 2.95 -11.29 -12.09
CA ALA A 109 3.56 -10.49 -11.04
C ALA A 109 3.01 -10.89 -9.66
N ARG A 110 1.69 -11.08 -9.55
CA ARG A 110 1.06 -11.57 -8.31
C ARG A 110 1.55 -12.95 -7.88
N ARG A 111 1.71 -13.90 -8.81
CA ARG A 111 2.30 -15.22 -8.50
C ARG A 111 3.74 -15.12 -8.02
N PHE A 112 4.53 -14.22 -8.61
CA PHE A 112 5.91 -14.00 -8.18
C PHE A 112 5.95 -13.50 -6.73
N LEU A 113 5.17 -12.46 -6.40
CA LEU A 113 5.13 -11.90 -5.05
C LEU A 113 4.64 -12.92 -4.00
N GLU A 114 3.64 -13.73 -4.34
CA GLU A 114 3.10 -14.77 -3.47
C GLU A 114 3.93 -16.07 -3.45
N SER A 115 4.96 -16.20 -4.29
CA SER A 115 5.77 -17.43 -4.34
C SER A 115 6.58 -17.70 -3.06
N SER A 116 6.80 -16.66 -2.24
CA SER A 116 7.43 -16.77 -0.93
C SER A 116 6.51 -17.36 0.14
N TRP A 117 5.20 -17.41 -0.11
CA TRP A 117 4.18 -17.82 0.87
C TRP A 117 4.48 -19.16 1.56
N PRO A 118 4.93 -20.25 0.88
CA PRO A 118 5.17 -21.52 1.56
C PRO A 118 6.26 -21.46 2.64
N ALA A 119 7.35 -20.75 2.36
CA ALA A 119 8.46 -20.59 3.32
C ALA A 119 8.01 -19.70 4.48
N VAL A 120 7.39 -18.56 4.16
CA VAL A 120 6.90 -17.59 5.15
C VAL A 120 5.86 -18.22 6.07
N TYR A 121 4.87 -18.93 5.52
CA TYR A 121 3.85 -19.65 6.28
C TYR A 121 4.47 -20.64 7.27
N ARG A 122 5.36 -21.54 6.80
CA ARG A 122 6.01 -22.52 7.68
C ARG A 122 6.82 -21.88 8.80
N SER A 123 7.52 -20.78 8.51
CA SER A 123 8.30 -20.06 9.52
C SER A 123 7.40 -19.34 10.52
N LEU A 124 6.37 -18.63 10.06
CA LEU A 124 5.40 -17.97 10.94
C LEU A 124 4.63 -18.98 11.79
N SER A 125 4.21 -20.12 11.26
CA SER A 125 3.55 -21.19 12.03
C SER A 125 4.47 -21.76 13.12
N ARG A 126 5.78 -21.91 12.85
CA ARG A 126 6.74 -22.35 13.87
C ARG A 126 6.87 -21.31 15.00
N LEU A 127 7.01 -20.03 14.65
CA LEU A 127 7.06 -18.95 15.64
C LEU A 127 5.76 -18.88 16.47
N ALA A 128 4.60 -19.04 15.83
CA ALA A 128 3.31 -19.01 16.50
C ALA A 128 3.04 -20.24 17.40
N ALA A 129 3.70 -21.38 17.13
CA ALA A 129 3.57 -22.60 17.92
C ALA A 129 4.52 -22.66 19.13
N ASP A 130 5.63 -21.94 19.08
CA ASP A 130 6.66 -21.96 20.13
C ASP A 130 6.35 -20.91 21.21
N PRO A 131 6.15 -21.31 22.49
CA PRO A 131 5.84 -20.39 23.59
C PRO A 131 6.86 -19.26 23.78
N ASP A 132 8.12 -19.46 23.41
CA ASP A 132 9.18 -18.48 23.58
C ASP A 132 9.22 -17.43 22.47
N THR A 133 8.61 -17.71 21.32
CA THR A 133 8.55 -16.82 20.15
C THR A 133 7.13 -16.46 19.69
N ARG A 134 6.10 -17.09 20.28
CA ARG A 134 4.69 -16.80 19.99
C ARG A 134 4.39 -15.32 20.18
N PRO A 135 3.85 -14.63 19.17
CA PRO A 135 3.41 -13.25 19.32
C PRO A 135 1.99 -13.18 19.89
N ASP A 136 1.70 -12.10 20.62
CA ASP A 136 0.37 -11.77 21.11
C ASP A 136 -0.46 -11.02 20.05
N LEU A 137 0.23 -10.40 19.07
CA LEU A 137 -0.37 -9.86 17.86
C LEU A 137 0.62 -9.89 16.69
N VAL A 138 0.11 -10.11 15.49
CA VAL A 138 0.86 -9.94 14.24
C VAL A 138 0.47 -8.62 13.58
N LEU A 139 1.46 -7.75 13.33
CA LEU A 139 1.30 -6.54 12.53
C LEU A 139 1.97 -6.77 11.16
N ALA A 140 1.18 -7.02 10.12
CA ALA A 140 1.68 -7.45 8.83
C ALA A 140 1.48 -6.41 7.72
N ASP A 141 2.43 -6.35 6.77
CA ASP A 141 2.18 -5.70 5.48
C ASP A 141 1.07 -6.45 4.72
N TYR A 142 0.29 -5.71 3.92
CA TYR A 142 -0.86 -6.26 3.20
C TYR A 142 -0.53 -7.42 2.25
N TRP A 143 0.71 -7.54 1.77
CA TRP A 143 1.13 -8.64 0.92
C TRP A 143 1.33 -9.96 1.64
N VAL A 144 1.42 -9.95 2.98
CA VAL A 144 1.77 -11.14 3.77
C VAL A 144 0.51 -11.96 4.06
N ASP A 145 -0.12 -12.53 3.03
CA ASP A 145 -1.31 -13.40 3.18
C ASP A 145 -1.05 -14.59 4.13
N ALA A 146 0.21 -15.04 4.27
CA ALA A 146 0.60 -16.05 5.25
C ALA A 146 0.29 -15.64 6.70
N ALA A 147 0.32 -14.35 7.04
CA ALA A 147 -0.04 -13.85 8.37
C ALA A 147 -1.53 -14.05 8.66
N ARG A 148 -2.40 -13.89 7.66
CA ARG A 148 -3.83 -14.21 7.78
C ARG A 148 -4.05 -15.69 8.02
N ASP A 149 -3.21 -16.52 7.39
CA ASP A 149 -3.29 -17.94 7.60
C ASP A 149 -2.88 -18.28 9.05
N VAL A 150 -1.70 -17.88 9.48
CA VAL A 150 -1.19 -18.18 10.83
C VAL A 150 -2.08 -17.58 11.93
N ALA A 151 -2.56 -16.35 11.76
CA ALA A 151 -3.47 -15.70 12.72
C ALA A 151 -4.73 -16.54 12.99
N ALA A 152 -5.35 -17.06 11.94
CA ALA A 152 -6.56 -17.87 12.07
C ALA A 152 -6.31 -19.29 12.61
N GLU A 153 -5.12 -19.87 12.37
CA GLU A 153 -4.78 -21.23 12.83
C GLU A 153 -4.30 -21.28 14.28
N HIS A 154 -3.65 -20.20 14.74
CA HIS A 154 -3.05 -20.12 16.07
C HIS A 154 -3.83 -19.20 17.03
N ASP A 155 -4.99 -18.69 16.59
CA ASP A 155 -5.84 -17.73 17.29
C ASP A 155 -5.04 -16.53 17.80
N ILE A 156 -4.38 -15.84 16.85
CA ILE A 156 -3.57 -14.65 17.11
C ILE A 156 -4.24 -13.44 16.46
N PRO A 157 -4.50 -12.35 17.20
CA PRO A 157 -4.96 -11.08 16.66
C PRO A 157 -4.08 -10.59 15.50
N LEU A 158 -4.71 -10.05 14.47
CA LEU A 158 -4.04 -9.57 13.27
C LEU A 158 -4.40 -8.11 13.01
N ALA A 159 -3.36 -7.31 12.78
CA ALA A 159 -3.47 -6.00 12.16
C ALA A 159 -2.72 -6.03 10.82
N MET A 160 -3.31 -5.48 9.77
CA MET A 160 -2.64 -5.36 8.46
C MET A 160 -2.58 -3.91 8.01
N LEU A 161 -1.38 -3.47 7.61
CA LEU A 161 -1.17 -2.15 7.04
C LEU A 161 -1.24 -2.22 5.51
N TRP A 162 -2.20 -1.50 4.95
CA TRP A 162 -2.39 -1.31 3.52
C TRP A 162 -1.87 0.07 3.10
N PRO A 163 -1.15 0.20 1.97
CA PRO A 163 -0.65 1.49 1.49
C PRO A 163 -1.76 2.37 0.88
N GLN A 164 -2.92 1.78 0.59
CA GLN A 164 -4.11 2.44 0.04
C GLN A 164 -5.36 1.69 0.49
N MET A 165 -6.55 2.20 0.19
CA MET A 165 -7.79 1.49 0.47
C MET A 165 -7.77 0.04 -0.06
N PRO A 166 -8.14 -0.96 0.76
CA PRO A 166 -7.97 -2.37 0.40
C PRO A 166 -8.67 -2.79 -0.90
N THR A 167 -7.91 -3.46 -1.77
CA THR A 167 -8.39 -3.89 -3.08
C THR A 167 -9.48 -4.96 -2.96
N ALA A 168 -10.54 -4.83 -3.76
CA ALA A 168 -11.71 -5.71 -3.80
C ALA A 168 -12.47 -5.83 -2.45
N MET A 169 -12.31 -4.83 -1.57
CA MET A 169 -13.02 -4.70 -0.30
C MET A 169 -13.62 -3.29 -0.19
N LEU A 170 -14.51 -3.10 0.80
CA LEU A 170 -15.06 -1.79 1.15
C LEU A 170 -15.74 -1.09 -0.03
N HIS A 171 -16.65 -1.83 -0.68
CA HIS A 171 -17.42 -1.35 -1.82
C HIS A 171 -18.31 -0.17 -1.43
N ALA A 172 -18.37 0.84 -2.31
CA ALA A 172 -19.35 1.92 -2.25
C ALA A 172 -20.06 2.01 -3.62
N PRO A 173 -21.38 2.29 -3.68
CA PRO A 173 -22.14 2.30 -4.93
C PRO A 173 -21.62 3.27 -5.99
N TYR A 174 -21.01 4.37 -5.56
CA TYR A 174 -20.45 5.40 -6.43
C TYR A 174 -18.99 5.15 -6.82
N ILE A 175 -18.34 4.10 -6.32
CA ILE A 175 -17.00 3.69 -6.78
C ILE A 175 -17.19 2.68 -7.92
N PRO A 176 -16.87 3.02 -9.18
CA PRO A 176 -17.14 2.15 -10.31
C PRO A 176 -16.19 0.95 -10.34
N GLY A 177 -16.71 -0.20 -10.76
CA GLY A 177 -15.92 -1.44 -10.89
C GLY A 177 -15.51 -2.05 -9.56
N THR A 178 -14.29 -2.60 -9.52
CA THR A 178 -13.73 -3.22 -8.31
C THR A 178 -12.89 -2.19 -7.55
N PRO A 179 -13.16 -1.93 -6.25
CA PRO A 179 -12.36 -1.01 -5.45
C PRO A 179 -10.87 -1.35 -5.50
N GLY A 180 -10.03 -0.35 -5.75
CA GLY A 180 -8.57 -0.50 -5.88
C GLY A 180 -8.09 -1.01 -7.24
N LEU A 181 -9.00 -1.31 -8.18
CA LEU A 181 -8.68 -1.68 -9.58
C LEU A 181 -9.40 -0.76 -10.58
N GLN A 182 -9.67 0.47 -10.17
CA GLN A 182 -10.32 1.45 -11.02
C GLN A 182 -9.51 1.69 -12.30
N VAL A 183 -10.26 1.96 -13.37
CA VAL A 183 -9.77 2.29 -14.70
C VAL A 183 -10.35 3.65 -15.05
N ASP A 184 -9.48 4.59 -15.43
CA ASP A 184 -9.77 5.98 -15.84
C ASP A 184 -10.30 6.93 -14.75
N VAL A 185 -11.20 6.46 -13.88
CA VAL A 185 -11.92 7.27 -12.89
C VAL A 185 -12.01 6.59 -11.53
N LEU A 186 -11.84 7.35 -10.45
CA LEU A 186 -11.88 6.83 -9.08
C LEU A 186 -13.30 6.77 -8.49
N SER A 187 -14.18 7.69 -8.88
CA SER A 187 -15.58 7.78 -8.47
C SER A 187 -16.49 8.01 -9.67
N SER A 188 -17.79 7.78 -9.47
CA SER A 188 -18.83 8.00 -10.49
C SER A 188 -19.31 9.46 -10.54
N GLU A 189 -18.79 10.33 -9.69
CA GLU A 189 -19.26 11.72 -9.50
C GLU A 189 -19.18 12.54 -10.78
N HIS A 190 -18.07 12.41 -11.52
CA HIS A 190 -17.84 13.08 -12.79
C HIS A 190 -17.59 12.10 -13.94
N ALA A 191 -17.89 10.81 -13.72
CA ALA A 191 -17.64 9.78 -14.71
C ALA A 191 -18.76 9.70 -15.75
N SER A 192 -18.37 9.64 -17.02
CA SER A 192 -19.29 9.31 -18.10
C SER A 192 -19.84 7.88 -17.98
N LEU A 193 -20.99 7.61 -18.61
CA LEU A 193 -21.55 6.26 -18.70
C LEU A 193 -20.56 5.26 -19.31
N ARG A 194 -19.78 5.69 -20.31
CA ARG A 194 -18.75 4.86 -20.96
C ARG A 194 -17.64 4.47 -19.98
N GLN A 195 -17.13 5.42 -19.18
CA GLN A 195 -16.12 5.14 -18.16
C GLN A 195 -16.65 4.15 -17.12
N ARG A 196 -17.85 4.41 -16.57
CA ARG A 196 -18.49 3.53 -15.58
C ARG A 196 -18.69 2.11 -16.12
N PHE A 197 -19.14 1.98 -17.36
CA PHE A 197 -19.32 0.69 -18.03
C PHE A 197 -17.98 -0.04 -18.25
N ARG A 198 -16.95 0.67 -18.74
CA ARG A 198 -15.59 0.13 -18.90
C ARG A 198 -15.01 -0.37 -17.58
N SER A 199 -15.10 0.42 -16.50
CA SER A 199 -14.62 0.03 -15.18
C SER A 199 -15.40 -1.16 -14.60
N ALA A 200 -16.70 -1.25 -14.86
CA ALA A 200 -17.51 -2.40 -14.44
C ALA A 200 -17.14 -3.69 -15.18
N LEU A 201 -16.82 -3.58 -16.47
CA LEU A 201 -16.52 -4.75 -17.30
C LEU A 201 -15.06 -5.23 -17.23
N SER A 202 -14.11 -4.37 -16.86
CA SER A 202 -12.67 -4.67 -16.91
C SER A 202 -12.29 -5.95 -16.15
N ILE A 203 -12.94 -6.22 -15.01
CA ILE A 203 -12.64 -7.37 -14.17
C ILE A 203 -13.05 -8.70 -14.81
N TYR A 204 -14.01 -8.72 -15.74
CA TYR A 204 -14.43 -9.96 -16.41
C TYR A 204 -13.36 -10.45 -17.40
N ALA A 205 -12.62 -9.53 -18.04
CA ALA A 205 -11.46 -9.89 -18.85
C ALA A 205 -10.35 -10.57 -18.02
N ALA A 206 -10.33 -10.33 -16.70
CA ALA A 206 -9.40 -10.96 -15.78
C ALA A 206 -9.74 -12.44 -15.46
N ALA A 207 -10.97 -12.89 -15.71
CA ALA A 207 -11.50 -14.15 -15.17
C ALA A 207 -10.67 -15.40 -15.54
N PRO A 208 -10.20 -15.60 -16.79
CA PRO A 208 -9.37 -16.76 -17.13
C PRO A 208 -8.04 -16.77 -16.38
N HIS A 209 -7.42 -15.60 -16.23
CA HIS A 209 -6.15 -15.44 -15.51
C HIS A 209 -6.33 -15.61 -14.00
N TYR A 210 -7.42 -15.05 -13.46
CA TYR A 210 -7.80 -15.20 -12.06
C TYR A 210 -8.05 -16.67 -11.71
N TYR A 211 -8.79 -17.41 -12.53
CA TYR A 211 -9.02 -18.84 -12.32
C TYR A 211 -7.73 -19.66 -12.31
N ARG A 212 -6.81 -19.40 -13.26
CA ARG A 212 -5.48 -20.04 -13.31
C ARG A 212 -4.66 -19.73 -12.05
N TYR A 213 -4.67 -18.47 -11.63
CA TYR A 213 -4.01 -18.03 -10.40
C TYR A 213 -4.60 -18.70 -9.15
N LEU A 214 -5.93 -18.78 -9.02
CA LEU A 214 -6.60 -19.45 -7.90
C LEU A 214 -6.26 -20.95 -7.83
N ARG A 215 -6.20 -21.64 -8.98
CA ARG A 215 -5.78 -23.05 -9.04
C ARG A 215 -4.33 -23.23 -8.58
N TRP A 216 -3.43 -22.38 -9.06
CA TRP A 216 -2.02 -22.38 -8.63
C TRP A 216 -1.89 -22.14 -7.13
N ARG A 217 -2.55 -21.09 -6.61
CA ARG A 217 -2.53 -20.72 -5.19
C ARG A 217 -3.10 -21.83 -4.31
N ARG A 218 -4.22 -22.46 -4.73
CA ARG A 218 -4.81 -23.59 -4.02
C ARG A 218 -3.84 -24.77 -3.95
N ARG A 219 -3.17 -25.11 -5.06
CA ARG A 219 -2.18 -26.19 -5.09
C ARG A 219 -1.01 -25.90 -4.15
N MET A 220 -0.42 -24.71 -4.25
CA MET A 220 0.68 -24.26 -3.38
C MET A 220 0.31 -24.36 -1.89
N ARG A 221 -0.91 -23.93 -1.51
CA ARG A 221 -1.39 -24.00 -0.12
C ARG A 221 -1.63 -25.45 0.33
N LEU A 222 -2.19 -26.30 -0.53
CA LEU A 222 -2.38 -27.73 -0.23
C LEU A 222 -1.06 -28.48 -0.04
N GLU A 223 -0.04 -28.19 -0.85
CA GLU A 223 1.31 -28.77 -0.72
C GLU A 223 1.99 -28.39 0.62
N ALA A 224 1.58 -27.27 1.22
CA ALA A 224 2.02 -26.86 2.56
C ALA A 224 1.11 -27.36 3.69
N GLY A 225 0.09 -28.18 3.39
CA GLY A 225 -0.87 -28.71 4.37
C GLY A 225 -2.07 -27.81 4.67
N VAL A 226 -2.22 -26.67 3.99
CA VAL A 226 -3.32 -25.72 4.22
C VAL A 226 -4.47 -25.98 3.25
N SER A 227 -5.48 -26.71 3.72
CA SER A 227 -6.65 -27.09 2.93
C SER A 227 -7.81 -26.08 2.99
N ARG A 228 -7.85 -25.23 4.02
CA ARG A 228 -8.91 -24.22 4.16
C ARG A 228 -8.78 -23.10 3.11
N PRO A 229 -9.89 -22.64 2.52
CA PRO A 229 -9.84 -21.47 1.65
C PRO A 229 -9.57 -20.19 2.46
N LEU A 230 -8.76 -19.28 1.91
CA LEU A 230 -8.79 -17.90 2.40
C LEU A 230 -10.14 -17.29 2.02
N PRO A 231 -10.85 -16.64 2.95
CA PRO A 231 -12.15 -16.06 2.66
C PRO A 231 -12.01 -14.90 1.65
N THR A 232 -12.94 -14.84 0.69
CA THR A 232 -13.15 -13.66 -0.14
C THR A 232 -13.92 -12.65 0.70
N LEU A 233 -13.24 -11.60 1.17
CA LEU A 233 -13.78 -10.64 2.11
C LEU A 233 -14.40 -9.44 1.38
N ARG A 234 -15.60 -9.03 1.79
CA ARG A 234 -16.17 -7.72 1.41
C ARG A 234 -15.73 -6.60 2.35
N LYS A 235 -15.50 -6.95 3.60
CA LYS A 235 -14.93 -6.13 4.68
C LYS A 235 -13.90 -7.00 5.42
N PRO A 236 -12.80 -6.43 5.91
CA PRO A 236 -11.77 -7.21 6.58
C PRO A 236 -12.30 -7.85 7.87
N ASP A 237 -11.74 -9.00 8.22
CA ASP A 237 -11.96 -9.73 9.48
C ASP A 237 -10.83 -9.52 10.50
N TYR A 238 -9.89 -8.64 10.17
CA TYR A 238 -8.76 -8.17 10.97
C TYR A 238 -8.81 -6.64 11.13
N LEU A 239 -7.96 -6.06 11.97
CA LEU A 239 -7.78 -4.61 12.03
C LEU A 239 -7.05 -4.13 10.78
N CYS A 240 -7.72 -3.35 9.95
CA CYS A 240 -7.18 -2.85 8.69
C CYS A 240 -6.76 -1.39 8.85
N LEU A 241 -5.44 -1.18 8.85
CA LEU A 241 -4.84 0.14 8.91
C LEU A 241 -4.51 0.58 7.48
N VAL A 242 -4.94 1.76 7.08
CA VAL A 242 -4.68 2.30 5.73
C VAL A 242 -3.71 3.46 5.85
N ASN A 243 -2.50 3.30 5.33
CA ASN A 243 -1.46 4.32 5.22
C ASN A 243 -1.76 5.32 4.10
N SER A 244 -2.92 5.94 4.16
CA SER A 244 -3.39 7.02 3.30
C SER A 244 -4.39 7.87 4.08
N MET A 245 -4.96 8.90 3.46
CA MET A 245 -5.93 9.79 4.08
C MET A 245 -7.07 10.17 3.13
N PHE A 246 -8.23 10.49 3.71
CA PHE A 246 -9.29 11.15 2.96
C PHE A 246 -8.84 12.53 2.49
N GLY A 247 -9.22 12.88 1.27
CA GLY A 247 -8.62 13.98 0.50
C GLY A 247 -7.71 13.45 -0.61
N LEU A 248 -7.01 12.32 -0.36
CA LEU A 248 -6.33 11.55 -1.40
C LEU A 248 -7.16 10.31 -1.79
N GLU A 249 -7.72 9.60 -0.81
CA GLU A 249 -8.69 8.52 -1.05
C GLU A 249 -10.10 9.08 -1.29
N VAL A 250 -10.86 8.38 -2.13
CA VAL A 250 -12.30 8.64 -2.31
C VAL A 250 -13.02 8.48 -0.98
N ALA A 251 -13.71 9.53 -0.53
CA ALA A 251 -14.47 9.52 0.71
C ALA A 251 -15.55 8.44 0.69
N LYS A 252 -15.65 7.65 1.78
CA LYS A 252 -16.65 6.60 1.96
C LYS A 252 -16.78 6.17 3.40
N ASP A 253 -17.90 5.52 3.71
CA ASP A 253 -18.12 4.87 4.99
C ASP A 253 -17.14 3.72 5.21
N LEU A 254 -16.58 3.66 6.42
CA LEU A 254 -15.68 2.60 6.86
C LEU A 254 -16.28 1.88 8.07
N PRO A 255 -16.16 0.54 8.16
CA PRO A 255 -16.49 -0.17 9.38
C PRO A 255 -15.47 0.15 10.48
N PRO A 256 -15.80 -0.05 11.77
CA PRO A 256 -14.94 0.32 12.89
C PRO A 256 -13.54 -0.33 12.88
N ASN A 257 -13.41 -1.51 12.27
CA ASN A 257 -12.13 -2.20 12.14
C ASN A 257 -11.28 -1.73 10.93
N VAL A 258 -11.63 -0.61 10.29
CA VAL A 258 -10.85 -0.02 9.20
C VAL A 258 -10.59 1.45 9.51
N ALA A 259 -9.32 1.86 9.54
CA ALA A 259 -8.93 3.23 9.82
C ALA A 259 -7.90 3.77 8.81
N ALA A 260 -8.17 4.97 8.28
CA ALA A 260 -7.19 5.74 7.51
C ALA A 260 -6.23 6.46 8.47
N VAL A 261 -5.03 5.92 8.61
CA VAL A 261 -4.01 6.33 9.59
C VAL A 261 -2.80 7.02 8.97
N GLY A 262 -2.78 7.15 7.64
CA GLY A 262 -1.67 7.78 6.91
C GLY A 262 -1.74 9.31 6.86
N PRO A 263 -0.63 9.95 6.45
CA PRO A 263 0.64 9.33 6.09
C PRO A 263 1.43 8.95 7.34
N VAL A 264 1.81 7.68 7.45
CA VAL A 264 2.63 7.15 8.55
C VAL A 264 4.09 7.42 8.22
N LEU A 265 4.63 8.49 8.80
CA LEU A 265 5.99 8.96 8.59
C LEU A 265 6.68 9.14 9.95
N SER A 266 7.99 8.87 10.05
CA SER A 266 8.79 9.16 11.25
C SER A 266 8.67 10.63 11.68
N HIS A 267 8.84 10.97 12.96
CA HIS A 267 8.99 12.38 13.35
C HIS A 267 10.40 12.91 13.13
N GLU A 268 11.38 12.02 13.01
CA GLU A 268 12.78 12.38 12.84
C GLU A 268 12.99 13.05 11.49
N THR A 269 13.52 14.27 11.54
CA THR A 269 14.01 14.98 10.37
C THR A 269 15.35 14.39 10.00
N GLN A 270 15.47 13.86 8.78
CA GLN A 270 16.75 13.40 8.28
C GLN A 270 17.56 14.62 7.83
N GLU A 271 18.79 14.76 8.31
CA GLU A 271 19.69 15.83 7.88
C GLU A 271 20.11 15.64 6.42
N ILE A 272 20.27 16.76 5.71
CA ILE A 272 20.76 16.79 4.34
C ILE A 272 22.27 16.95 4.41
N GLY A 273 22.99 15.84 4.28
CA GLY A 273 24.45 15.84 4.18
C GLY A 273 24.97 16.09 2.76
N GLU A 274 26.28 16.07 2.61
CA GLU A 274 26.92 16.01 1.29
C GLU A 274 26.58 14.69 0.56
N PRO A 275 26.48 14.68 -0.79
CA PRO A 275 26.74 15.80 -1.72
C PRO A 275 25.55 16.77 -1.89
N TYR A 276 24.44 16.55 -1.17
CA TYR A 276 23.20 17.26 -1.42
C TYR A 276 23.21 18.69 -0.88
N ALA A 277 23.80 18.91 0.31
CA ALA A 277 23.89 20.24 0.91
C ALA A 277 24.60 21.23 -0.04
N GLY A 278 25.85 20.95 -0.42
CA GLY A 278 26.60 21.76 -1.38
C GLY A 278 25.94 21.85 -2.77
N PHE A 279 25.24 20.81 -3.22
CA PHE A 279 24.47 20.88 -4.48
C PHE A 279 23.30 21.87 -4.39
N LEU A 280 22.58 21.87 -3.27
CA LEU A 280 21.39 22.69 -3.11
C LEU A 280 21.73 24.14 -2.74
N GLU A 281 22.88 24.43 -2.13
CA GLU A 281 23.29 25.80 -1.72
C GLU A 281 23.18 26.85 -2.83
N LYS A 282 23.42 26.44 -4.08
CA LYS A 282 23.47 27.33 -5.24
C LYS A 282 22.18 27.33 -6.07
N ARG A 283 21.10 26.71 -5.56
CA ARG A 283 19.91 26.35 -6.34
C ARG A 283 18.63 26.64 -5.58
N GLY A 284 17.58 27.05 -6.29
CA GLY A 284 16.27 27.37 -5.73
C GLY A 284 15.12 26.59 -6.35
N ARG A 285 15.31 25.94 -7.52
CA ARG A 285 14.25 25.20 -8.22
C ARG A 285 14.80 23.89 -8.76
N VAL A 286 14.86 22.88 -7.90
CA VAL A 286 15.37 21.56 -8.24
C VAL A 286 14.25 20.62 -8.67
N LEU A 287 14.47 19.92 -9.79
CA LEU A 287 13.69 18.75 -10.17
C LEU A 287 14.30 17.52 -9.48
N TYR A 288 13.52 16.91 -8.59
CA TYR A 288 13.89 15.64 -7.99
C TYR A 288 13.23 14.50 -8.77
N ILE A 289 14.00 13.51 -9.23
CA ILE A 289 13.50 12.38 -10.03
C ILE A 289 13.75 11.08 -9.26
N SER A 290 12.69 10.41 -8.80
CA SER A 290 12.79 9.11 -8.12
C SER A 290 11.66 8.18 -8.56
N LEU A 291 12.04 7.15 -9.32
CA LEU A 291 11.13 6.10 -9.77
C LEU A 291 11.04 4.94 -8.76
N GLY A 292 11.61 5.10 -7.57
CA GLY A 292 11.59 4.07 -6.53
C GLY A 292 12.61 2.95 -6.74
N THR A 293 12.56 1.96 -5.84
CA THR A 293 13.57 0.90 -5.75
C THR A 293 13.51 -0.12 -6.88
N HIS A 294 12.30 -0.36 -7.41
CA HIS A 294 12.01 -1.54 -8.24
C HIS A 294 11.53 -1.20 -9.65
N VAL A 295 11.27 0.07 -9.96
CA VAL A 295 10.86 0.45 -11.33
C VAL A 295 12.08 0.41 -12.23
N LEU A 296 11.97 -0.36 -13.31
CA LEU A 296 12.99 -0.44 -14.35
C LEU A 296 12.36 -0.01 -15.68
N LEU A 297 12.78 1.11 -16.23
CA LEU A 297 12.28 1.58 -17.53
C LEU A 297 13.25 1.23 -18.65
N PRO A 298 12.76 0.89 -19.85
CA PRO A 298 13.62 0.69 -21.00
C PRO A 298 14.32 2.01 -21.40
N TRP A 299 15.47 1.90 -22.06
CA TRP A 299 16.26 3.05 -22.48
C TRP A 299 15.45 4.11 -23.23
N ALA A 300 14.55 3.70 -24.13
CA ALA A 300 13.71 4.62 -24.88
C ALA A 300 12.87 5.56 -23.99
N SER A 301 12.42 5.08 -22.82
CA SER A 301 11.68 5.90 -21.85
C SER A 301 12.61 6.76 -21.01
N LEU A 302 13.74 6.21 -20.55
CA LEU A 302 14.75 6.95 -19.79
C LEU A 302 15.34 8.10 -20.61
N LYS A 303 15.59 7.88 -21.91
CA LYS A 303 16.03 8.89 -22.85
C LYS A 303 15.07 10.08 -22.91
N LYS A 304 13.76 9.83 -23.03
CA LYS A 304 12.74 10.89 -23.05
C LYS A 304 12.72 11.69 -21.76
N LEU A 305 12.76 11.01 -20.61
CA LEU A 305 12.81 11.65 -19.29
C LEU A 305 14.05 12.53 -19.15
N LEU A 306 15.22 12.01 -19.52
CA LEU A 306 16.48 12.75 -19.46
C LEU A 306 16.48 13.95 -20.42
N THR A 307 16.04 13.76 -21.66
CA THR A 307 15.93 14.85 -22.64
C THR A 307 15.02 15.96 -22.13
N GLY A 308 13.81 15.63 -21.66
CA GLY A 308 12.87 16.64 -21.16
C GLY A 308 13.35 17.35 -19.90
N ALA A 309 13.98 16.63 -18.97
CA ALA A 309 14.57 17.23 -17.78
C ALA A 309 15.71 18.20 -18.13
N LEU A 310 16.60 17.81 -19.05
CA LEU A 310 17.69 18.68 -19.55
C LEU A 310 17.15 19.88 -20.33
N ALA A 311 16.06 19.71 -21.09
CA ALA A 311 15.40 20.82 -21.77
C ALA A 311 14.82 21.81 -20.77
N ALA A 312 14.12 21.35 -19.72
CA ALA A 312 13.61 22.21 -18.66
C ALA A 312 14.73 22.98 -17.92
N LEU A 313 15.87 22.33 -17.71
CA LEU A 313 17.08 22.97 -17.16
C LEU A 313 17.63 24.03 -18.13
N GLY A 314 17.75 23.71 -19.42
CA GLY A 314 18.24 24.62 -20.45
C GLY A 314 17.29 25.79 -20.79
N ALA A 315 16.01 25.66 -20.44
CA ALA A 315 14.99 26.71 -20.50
C ALA A 315 14.96 27.60 -19.23
N GLY A 316 15.73 27.25 -18.19
CA GLY A 316 15.76 27.99 -16.93
C GLY A 316 14.53 27.81 -16.04
N LEU A 317 13.66 26.83 -16.35
CA LEU A 317 12.50 26.48 -15.51
C LEU A 317 12.96 25.91 -14.16
N ILE A 318 14.05 25.15 -14.19
CA ILE A 318 14.74 24.58 -13.03
C ILE A 318 16.22 24.92 -13.12
N ASP A 319 16.93 24.84 -11.98
CA ASP A 319 18.37 25.13 -11.88
C ASP A 319 19.18 23.92 -11.37
N GLY A 320 18.52 22.80 -11.09
CA GLY A 320 19.14 21.54 -10.72
C GLY A 320 18.28 20.33 -10.99
N ILE A 321 18.93 19.20 -11.24
CA ILE A 321 18.32 17.87 -11.32
C ILE A 321 19.03 16.96 -10.32
N ILE A 322 18.27 16.33 -9.43
CA ILE A 322 18.75 15.24 -8.58
C ILE A 322 18.03 13.97 -9.00
N TRP A 323 18.78 12.96 -9.44
CA TRP A 323 18.23 11.69 -9.90
C TRP A 323 18.93 10.49 -9.25
N PRO A 324 18.40 9.98 -8.13
CA PRO A 324 18.80 8.67 -7.61
C PRO A 324 18.46 7.54 -8.58
N MET A 325 19.49 6.81 -9.02
CA MET A 325 19.37 5.61 -9.84
C MET A 325 20.24 4.50 -9.25
N ARG A 326 19.61 3.41 -8.80
CA ARG A 326 20.33 2.22 -8.35
C ARG A 326 21.05 1.54 -9.53
N ALA A 327 22.09 0.76 -9.23
CA ALA A 327 22.87 0.02 -10.22
C ALA A 327 22.01 -0.76 -11.23
N MET A 328 20.96 -1.45 -10.77
CA MET A 328 20.05 -2.22 -11.65
C MET A 328 19.30 -1.33 -12.67
N ALA A 329 18.89 -0.13 -12.27
CA ALA A 329 18.27 0.84 -13.18
C ALA A 329 19.30 1.47 -14.13
N ARG A 330 20.52 1.73 -13.65
CA ARG A 330 21.61 2.28 -14.47
C ARG A 330 22.00 1.34 -15.63
N LYS A 331 21.90 0.02 -15.45
CA LYS A 331 22.12 -0.97 -16.54
C LYS A 331 21.23 -0.75 -17.77
N GLN A 332 20.09 -0.09 -17.60
CA GLN A 332 19.14 0.19 -18.68
C GLN A 332 19.52 1.43 -19.50
N LEU A 333 20.58 2.15 -19.13
CA LEU A 333 21.05 3.35 -19.81
C LEU A 333 21.98 2.99 -20.98
N ASP A 334 21.85 3.72 -22.09
CA ASP A 334 22.90 3.76 -23.10
C ASP A 334 23.97 4.76 -22.68
N HIS A 335 25.04 4.26 -22.10
CA HIS A 335 26.18 5.03 -21.59
C HIS A 335 26.90 5.88 -22.65
N LYS A 336 26.74 5.56 -23.94
CA LYS A 336 27.38 6.26 -25.06
C LYS A 336 26.49 7.32 -25.69
N ALA A 337 25.18 7.28 -25.43
CA ALA A 337 24.26 8.28 -25.95
C ALA A 337 24.65 9.68 -25.45
N THR A 338 24.62 10.65 -26.37
CA THR A 338 24.94 12.04 -26.07
C THR A 338 23.71 12.92 -26.13
N PHE A 339 23.71 13.96 -25.29
CA PHE A 339 22.62 14.91 -25.16
C PHE A 339 23.17 16.33 -25.29
N PRO A 340 22.44 17.23 -25.98
CA PRO A 340 22.76 18.64 -25.92
C PRO A 340 22.44 19.17 -24.52
N VAL A 341 23.42 19.79 -23.89
CA VAL A 341 23.29 20.37 -22.55
C VAL A 341 23.76 21.82 -22.58
N ARG A 342 22.93 22.71 -22.05
CA ARG A 342 23.29 24.11 -21.84
C ARG A 342 23.84 24.27 -20.43
N LEU A 343 25.05 24.81 -20.32
CA LEU A 343 25.65 25.07 -19.01
C LEU A 343 24.99 26.30 -18.36
N PRO A 344 24.88 26.33 -17.02
CA PRO A 344 24.42 27.52 -16.32
C PRO A 344 25.25 28.73 -16.75
N GLN A 345 24.58 29.83 -17.13
CA GLN A 345 25.21 31.11 -17.48
C GLN A 345 26.02 31.12 -18.80
N SER A 346 25.96 30.07 -19.63
CA SER A 346 26.52 30.07 -21.00
C SER A 346 25.42 29.80 -22.04
N GLN A 347 25.51 30.47 -23.19
CA GLN A 347 24.66 30.17 -24.35
C GLN A 347 25.19 28.98 -25.17
N ASP A 348 26.39 28.47 -24.85
CA ASP A 348 27.01 27.37 -25.57
C ASP A 348 26.31 26.04 -25.28
N VAL A 349 26.00 25.32 -26.35
CA VAL A 349 25.48 23.95 -26.26
C VAL A 349 26.66 22.98 -26.31
N ARG A 350 26.86 22.24 -25.22
CA ARG A 350 27.84 21.14 -25.17
C ARG A 350 27.11 19.82 -25.30
N TYR A 351 27.64 18.91 -26.12
CA TYR A 351 27.20 17.52 -26.10
C TYR A 351 27.91 16.77 -24.98
N MET A 352 27.13 16.17 -24.08
CA MET A 352 27.64 15.28 -23.03
C MET A 352 27.03 13.90 -23.15
N SER A 353 27.86 12.88 -22.97
CA SER A 353 27.43 11.49 -22.88
C SER A 353 26.73 11.20 -21.54
N VAL A 354 25.90 10.16 -21.52
CA VAL A 354 25.30 9.67 -20.26
C VAL A 354 26.37 9.31 -19.24
N SER A 355 27.50 8.73 -19.67
CA SER A 355 28.63 8.45 -18.78
C SER A 355 29.20 9.70 -18.11
N GLU A 356 29.36 10.79 -18.84
CA GLU A 356 29.84 12.07 -18.29
C GLU A 356 28.82 12.67 -17.30
N LEU A 357 27.52 12.56 -17.59
CA LEU A 357 26.46 13.01 -16.68
C LEU A 357 26.44 12.17 -15.38
N LEU A 358 26.56 10.84 -15.49
CA LEU A 358 26.65 9.93 -14.34
C LEU A 358 27.91 10.17 -13.51
N ALA A 359 29.01 10.59 -14.14
CA ALA A 359 30.25 10.97 -13.47
C ALA A 359 30.18 12.37 -12.82
N GLY A 360 29.05 13.07 -12.92
CA GLY A 360 28.85 14.38 -12.29
C GLY A 360 29.55 15.53 -13.00
N LEU A 361 29.90 15.40 -14.29
CA LEU A 361 30.60 16.46 -15.02
C LEU A 361 29.71 17.66 -15.36
N HIS A 362 28.39 17.55 -15.21
CA HIS A 362 27.49 18.68 -15.33
C HIS A 362 27.15 19.25 -13.95
N PRO A 363 27.45 20.53 -13.66
CA PRO A 363 27.36 21.07 -12.30
C PRO A 363 25.94 21.07 -11.73
N SER A 364 24.90 21.12 -12.58
CA SER A 364 23.47 21.10 -12.18
C SER A 364 22.76 19.77 -12.38
N VAL A 365 23.48 18.68 -12.63
CA VAL A 365 22.88 17.34 -12.71
C VAL A 365 23.62 16.44 -11.74
N LEU A 366 22.89 15.90 -10.77
CA LEU A 366 23.41 15.02 -9.74
C LEU A 366 22.76 13.63 -9.85
N PHE A 367 23.52 12.68 -10.39
CA PHE A 367 23.16 11.26 -10.36
C PHE A 367 23.81 10.58 -9.14
N VAL A 368 23.00 9.90 -8.33
CA VAL A 368 23.43 9.23 -7.10
C VAL A 368 22.81 7.85 -7.00
N ASP A 369 23.34 6.96 -6.16
CA ASP A 369 22.77 5.61 -5.99
C ASP A 369 21.56 5.61 -5.05
N PHE A 370 21.56 6.53 -4.10
CA PHE A 370 20.52 6.74 -3.11
C PHE A 370 20.36 8.25 -2.91
N ALA A 371 19.20 8.68 -2.41
CA ALA A 371 18.98 10.05 -1.97
C ALA A 371 18.07 10.03 -0.73
N PRO A 372 18.31 10.88 0.28
CA PRO A 372 17.44 11.02 1.44
C PRO A 372 16.13 11.71 1.01
N GLN A 373 15.26 10.95 0.34
CA GLN A 373 14.10 11.47 -0.40
C GLN A 373 13.26 12.43 0.45
N ARG A 374 12.90 11.99 1.66
CA ARG A 374 12.09 12.81 2.56
C ARG A 374 12.78 14.11 2.95
N ALA A 375 14.08 14.07 3.26
CA ALA A 375 14.85 15.27 3.60
C ALA A 375 14.86 16.25 2.43
N LEU A 376 15.15 15.76 1.22
CA LEU A 376 15.15 16.58 0.00
C LEU A 376 13.77 17.21 -0.28
N LEU A 377 12.69 16.45 -0.13
CA LEU A 377 11.34 16.98 -0.32
C LEU A 377 11.01 18.07 0.72
N GLN A 378 11.49 17.93 1.96
CA GLN A 378 11.25 18.88 3.05
C GLN A 378 12.18 20.10 3.04
N ASP A 379 13.21 20.09 2.20
CA ASP A 379 14.22 21.16 2.09
C ASP A 379 13.66 22.50 1.58
N GLY A 380 12.58 22.45 0.79
CA GLY A 380 11.93 23.62 0.21
C GLY A 380 12.49 24.08 -1.15
N ARG A 381 13.69 23.64 -1.55
CA ARG A 381 14.27 23.93 -2.89
C ARG A 381 13.84 22.96 -3.98
N VAL A 382 13.21 21.83 -3.64
CA VAL A 382 12.61 20.94 -4.64
C VAL A 382 11.33 21.58 -5.17
N ALA A 383 11.36 22.00 -6.44
CA ALA A 383 10.23 22.66 -7.10
C ALA A 383 9.20 21.64 -7.63
N ALA A 384 9.66 20.49 -8.09
CA ALA A 384 8.82 19.43 -8.61
C ALA A 384 9.44 18.06 -8.31
N PHE A 385 8.58 17.07 -8.02
CA PHE A 385 8.99 15.69 -7.82
C PHE A 385 8.48 14.80 -8.97
N LEU A 386 9.35 14.38 -9.87
CA LEU A 386 9.03 13.36 -10.86
C LEU A 386 9.10 11.98 -10.20
N SER A 387 7.93 11.36 -10.03
CA SER A 387 7.77 10.11 -9.30
C SER A 387 6.99 9.09 -10.11
N HIS A 388 7.29 7.82 -9.85
CA HIS A 388 6.45 6.71 -10.29
C HIS A 388 5.08 6.65 -9.58
N GLY A 389 4.83 7.52 -8.58
CA GLY A 389 3.54 7.60 -7.90
C GLY A 389 3.29 6.49 -6.88
N GLY A 390 4.33 5.83 -6.37
CA GLY A 390 4.19 4.86 -5.28
C GLY A 390 3.59 5.50 -4.01
N PRO A 391 2.73 4.81 -3.24
CA PRO A 391 2.01 5.42 -2.11
C PRO A 391 2.91 6.07 -1.05
N ALA A 392 4.06 5.47 -0.73
CA ALA A 392 5.02 6.06 0.20
C ALA A 392 5.57 7.41 -0.33
N SER A 393 5.96 7.46 -1.61
CA SER A 393 6.47 8.67 -2.24
C SER A 393 5.40 9.76 -2.36
N ALA A 394 4.15 9.37 -2.65
CA ALA A 394 3.02 10.29 -2.66
C ALA A 394 2.76 10.88 -1.27
N ASN A 395 2.73 10.04 -0.23
CA ASN A 395 2.56 10.49 1.16
C ASN A 395 3.67 11.46 1.59
N GLU A 396 4.93 11.19 1.25
CA GLU A 396 6.06 12.08 1.53
C GLU A 396 5.94 13.42 0.78
N ALA A 397 5.59 13.38 -0.52
CA ALA A 397 5.40 14.57 -1.34
C ALA A 397 4.28 15.47 -0.80
N LEU A 398 3.13 14.87 -0.47
CA LEU A 398 2.01 15.58 0.13
C LEU A 398 2.40 16.17 1.47
N PHE A 399 3.04 15.40 2.36
CA PHE A 399 3.49 15.91 3.66
C PHE A 399 4.48 17.07 3.54
N ALA A 400 5.36 17.02 2.54
CA ALA A 400 6.33 18.06 2.24
C ALA A 400 5.73 19.26 1.49
N GLY A 401 4.57 19.12 0.86
CA GLY A 401 3.97 20.16 0.02
C GLY A 401 4.73 20.36 -1.29
N VAL A 402 5.13 19.25 -1.93
CA VAL A 402 5.83 19.25 -3.21
C VAL A 402 4.89 18.70 -4.29
N PRO A 403 4.63 19.44 -5.38
CA PRO A 403 3.84 18.95 -6.51
C PRO A 403 4.56 17.80 -7.21
N VAL A 404 3.76 16.87 -7.75
CA VAL A 404 4.28 15.62 -8.33
C VAL A 404 4.11 15.63 -9.86
N ILE A 405 5.10 15.15 -10.59
CA ILE A 405 4.94 14.72 -11.98
C ILE A 405 4.86 13.19 -11.94
N THR A 406 3.68 12.63 -12.15
CA THR A 406 3.46 11.19 -11.97
C THR A 406 3.65 10.42 -13.26
N LEU A 407 4.53 9.41 -13.23
CA LEU A 407 4.71 8.41 -14.29
C LEU A 407 4.40 7.02 -13.72
N ALA A 408 3.11 6.68 -13.63
CA ALA A 408 2.70 5.38 -13.10
C ALA A 408 3.16 4.23 -14.02
N VAL A 409 3.71 3.17 -13.42
CA VAL A 409 4.24 2.02 -14.17
C VAL A 409 3.41 0.76 -13.94
N TYR A 410 3.14 0.40 -12.69
CA TYR A 410 2.42 -0.83 -12.35
C TYR A 410 1.80 -0.79 -10.94
N PHE A 411 1.00 -1.82 -10.63
CA PHE A 411 0.29 -1.99 -9.36
C PHE A 411 -0.50 -0.75 -8.92
N ASP A 412 -0.38 -0.42 -7.64
CA ASP A 412 -1.02 0.66 -6.91
C ASP A 412 -0.63 2.05 -7.42
N GLN A 413 0.49 2.18 -8.13
CA GLN A 413 0.92 3.43 -8.76
C GLN A 413 -0.13 3.99 -9.72
N VAL A 414 -0.84 3.12 -10.44
CA VAL A 414 -1.86 3.53 -11.43
C VAL A 414 -3.04 4.20 -10.73
N GLN A 415 -3.58 3.60 -9.66
CA GLN A 415 -4.67 4.22 -8.92
C GLN A 415 -4.18 5.43 -8.12
N ASN A 416 -2.94 5.42 -7.65
CA ASN A 416 -2.39 6.53 -6.88
C ASN A 416 -2.06 7.76 -7.75
N GLU A 417 -1.66 7.58 -9.01
CA GLU A 417 -1.57 8.67 -9.99
C GLU A 417 -2.92 9.36 -10.15
N MET A 418 -3.99 8.60 -10.40
CA MET A 418 -5.34 9.17 -10.51
C MET A 418 -5.74 9.94 -9.25
N ARG A 419 -5.36 9.46 -8.06
CA ARG A 419 -5.65 10.14 -6.78
C ARG A 419 -4.91 11.46 -6.66
N LEU A 420 -3.64 11.49 -7.02
CA LEU A 420 -2.81 12.70 -7.00
C LEU A 420 -3.31 13.73 -8.03
N ARG A 421 -3.70 13.26 -9.22
CA ARG A 421 -4.32 14.08 -10.28
C ARG A 421 -5.63 14.68 -9.80
N ASP A 422 -6.55 13.84 -9.31
CA ASP A 422 -7.88 14.28 -8.86
C ASP A 422 -7.81 15.17 -7.61
N ALA A 423 -6.77 15.02 -6.78
CA ALA A 423 -6.46 15.93 -5.68
C ALA A 423 -5.89 17.30 -6.12
N GLY A 424 -5.56 17.46 -7.42
CA GLY A 424 -5.06 18.70 -8.01
C GLY A 424 -3.58 18.99 -7.71
N VAL A 425 -2.81 17.98 -7.30
CA VAL A 425 -1.40 18.14 -6.86
C VAL A 425 -0.39 17.54 -7.84
N SER A 426 -0.86 17.04 -8.99
CA SER A 426 -0.02 16.30 -9.93
C SER A 426 -0.32 16.59 -11.40
N VAL A 427 0.75 16.59 -12.20
CA VAL A 427 0.69 16.50 -13.67
C VAL A 427 1.07 15.07 -14.08
N ALA A 428 0.15 14.38 -14.72
CA ALA A 428 0.32 12.96 -15.06
C ALA A 428 0.91 12.74 -16.46
N LEU A 429 1.93 11.91 -16.54
CA LEU A 429 2.52 11.43 -17.79
C LEU A 429 1.99 10.03 -18.12
N CYS A 430 1.51 9.85 -19.35
CA CYS A 430 1.09 8.55 -19.85
C CYS A 430 2.32 7.73 -20.27
N LYS A 431 2.67 6.69 -19.48
CA LYS A 431 3.85 5.84 -19.73
C LYS A 431 4.00 5.36 -21.18
N ASP A 432 2.89 5.02 -21.82
CA ASP A 432 2.91 4.44 -23.17
C ASP A 432 3.03 5.49 -24.30
N ARG A 433 2.85 6.79 -23.99
CA ARG A 433 2.70 7.84 -25.02
C ARG A 433 3.49 9.12 -24.78
N PHE A 434 4.04 9.33 -23.58
CA PHE A 434 4.75 10.57 -23.28
C PHE A 434 5.96 10.80 -24.20
N SER A 435 6.25 12.06 -24.48
CA SER A 435 7.45 12.53 -25.18
C SER A 435 8.40 13.29 -24.23
N SER A 436 9.54 13.74 -24.75
CA SER A 436 10.44 14.63 -23.99
C SER A 436 9.81 16.00 -23.72
N GLU A 437 9.03 16.49 -24.68
CA GLU A 437 8.34 17.77 -24.62
C GLU A 437 7.26 17.76 -23.53
N ASP A 438 6.56 16.63 -23.37
CA ASP A 438 5.59 16.46 -22.27
C ASP A 438 6.25 16.59 -20.89
N VAL A 439 7.49 16.10 -20.74
CA VAL A 439 8.24 16.18 -19.47
C VAL A 439 8.65 17.63 -19.18
N GLU A 440 9.17 18.33 -20.20
CA GLU A 440 9.52 19.76 -20.07
C GLU A 440 8.27 20.61 -19.78
N ALA A 441 7.17 20.35 -20.49
CA ALA A 441 5.90 21.03 -20.30
C ALA A 441 5.38 20.81 -18.87
N ALA A 442 5.38 19.57 -18.37
CA ALA A 442 4.93 19.27 -17.00
C ALA A 442 5.76 19.99 -15.93
N VAL A 443 7.09 20.07 -16.10
CA VAL A 443 7.95 20.88 -15.21
C VAL A 443 7.59 22.36 -15.30
N GLY A 444 7.41 22.86 -16.51
CA GLY A 444 7.03 24.24 -16.75
C GLY A 444 5.68 24.61 -16.14
N ASP A 445 4.68 23.73 -16.25
CA ASP A 445 3.34 23.95 -15.72
C ASP A 445 3.37 24.06 -14.20
N ILE A 446 4.08 23.16 -13.52
CA ILE A 446 4.27 23.22 -12.07
C ILE A 446 5.00 24.50 -11.63
N VAL A 447 6.11 24.83 -12.29
CA VAL A 447 6.91 26.00 -11.92
C VAL A 447 6.16 27.29 -12.16
N ARG A 448 5.51 27.45 -13.32
CA ARG A 448 4.73 28.63 -13.66
C ARG A 448 3.49 28.78 -12.78
N ASP A 449 2.79 27.68 -12.50
CA ASP A 449 1.65 27.67 -11.58
C ASP A 449 2.08 28.16 -10.19
N LYS A 450 3.19 27.63 -9.65
CA LYS A 450 3.73 28.09 -8.35
C LYS A 450 4.11 29.57 -8.34
N LEU A 451 4.69 30.09 -9.42
CA LEU A 451 5.07 31.51 -9.51
C LEU A 451 3.85 32.44 -9.63
N ALA A 452 2.71 31.92 -10.08
CA ALA A 452 1.47 32.67 -10.28
C ALA A 452 0.44 32.43 -9.16
N ASP A 453 0.82 31.75 -8.07
CA ASP A 453 -0.09 31.30 -7.01
C ASP A 453 -1.32 30.55 -7.57
N GLY A 454 -1.05 29.67 -8.54
CA GLY A 454 -2.06 28.95 -9.31
C GLY A 454 -2.75 27.81 -8.56
N PRO A 455 -3.71 27.14 -9.24
CA PRO A 455 -4.51 26.08 -8.63
C PRO A 455 -3.69 24.86 -8.18
N ILE A 456 -2.56 24.51 -8.82
CA ILE A 456 -1.74 23.38 -8.36
C ILE A 456 -1.10 23.74 -7.02
N ALA A 457 -0.49 24.92 -6.91
CA ALA A 457 0.13 25.42 -5.68
C ALA A 457 -0.88 25.49 -4.52
N ALA A 458 -2.07 26.05 -4.76
CA ALA A 458 -3.14 26.11 -3.76
C ALA A 458 -3.59 24.70 -3.29
N ASN A 459 -3.72 23.74 -4.21
CA ASN A 459 -4.07 22.36 -3.86
C ASN A 459 -2.95 21.64 -3.12
N VAL A 460 -1.69 21.90 -3.48
CA VAL A 460 -0.52 21.34 -2.79
C VAL A 460 -0.49 21.84 -1.34
N GLU A 461 -0.70 23.12 -1.09
CA GLU A 461 -0.78 23.68 0.26
C GLU A 461 -1.94 23.07 1.07
N ARG A 462 -3.13 22.99 0.47
CA ARG A 462 -4.30 22.35 1.09
C ARG A 462 -4.00 20.91 1.48
N MET A 463 -3.45 20.12 0.56
CA MET A 463 -3.14 18.72 0.81
C MET A 463 -1.97 18.52 1.77
N GLN A 464 -1.01 19.46 1.81
CA GLN A 464 0.06 19.48 2.81
C GLN A 464 -0.50 19.67 4.22
N GLY A 465 -1.44 20.61 4.41
CA GLY A 465 -2.15 20.80 5.67
C GLY A 465 -2.87 19.53 6.12
N ILE A 466 -3.64 18.91 5.22
CA ILE A 466 -4.35 17.65 5.50
C ILE A 466 -3.35 16.54 5.84
N ALA A 467 -2.27 16.38 5.08
CA ALA A 467 -1.24 15.36 5.29
C ALA A 467 -0.59 15.49 6.67
N ARG A 468 -0.24 16.71 7.07
CA ARG A 468 0.40 16.98 8.36
C ARG A 468 -0.53 16.68 9.53
N VAL A 469 -1.81 17.05 9.44
CA VAL A 469 -2.82 16.70 10.46
C VAL A 469 -3.04 15.18 10.51
N ALA A 470 -3.24 14.56 9.35
CA ALA A 470 -3.52 13.13 9.24
C ALA A 470 -2.33 12.26 9.70
N SER A 471 -1.09 12.74 9.56
CA SER A 471 0.11 12.01 9.98
C SER A 471 0.15 11.65 11.47
N ARG A 472 -0.60 12.39 12.30
CA ARG A 472 -0.75 12.12 13.74
C ARG A 472 -1.57 10.86 14.01
N ARG A 473 -2.34 10.37 13.03
CA ARG A 473 -3.17 9.16 13.18
C ARG A 473 -2.35 7.86 13.25
N LYS A 474 -1.02 7.90 13.10
CA LYS A 474 -0.16 6.78 13.51
C LYS A 474 -0.26 6.46 15.00
N TYR A 475 -0.60 7.44 15.85
CA TYR A 475 -0.93 7.19 17.26
C TYR A 475 -2.27 6.47 17.39
N LEU A 476 -3.29 6.86 16.61
CA LEU A 476 -4.56 6.12 16.50
C LEU A 476 -4.33 4.67 16.02
N ALA A 477 -3.40 4.43 15.10
CA ALA A 477 -3.03 3.08 14.68
C ALA A 477 -2.52 2.24 15.87
N ALA A 478 -1.65 2.81 16.70
CA ALA A 478 -1.18 2.16 17.93
C ALA A 478 -2.33 1.96 18.93
N ASP A 479 -3.19 2.96 19.14
CA ASP A 479 -4.35 2.87 20.04
C ASP A 479 -5.29 1.73 19.63
N LEU A 480 -5.62 1.62 18.34
CA LEU A 480 -6.46 0.54 17.81
C LEU A 480 -5.81 -0.84 17.95
N ILE A 481 -4.48 -0.93 17.80
CA ILE A 481 -3.73 -2.18 18.03
C ILE A 481 -3.82 -2.60 19.49
N GLU A 482 -3.67 -1.67 20.43
CA GLU A 482 -3.83 -1.95 21.86
C GLU A 482 -5.28 -2.33 22.20
N GLU A 483 -6.25 -1.66 21.59
CA GLU A 483 -7.67 -1.94 21.78
C GLU A 483 -8.03 -3.39 21.40
N ILE A 484 -7.52 -3.89 20.26
CA ILE A 484 -7.77 -5.28 19.85
C ILE A 484 -6.98 -6.30 20.67
N LEU A 485 -5.84 -5.93 21.25
CA LEU A 485 -5.09 -6.77 22.19
C LEU A 485 -5.87 -6.94 23.50
N VAL A 486 -6.42 -5.85 24.04
CA VAL A 486 -7.27 -5.88 25.24
C VAL A 486 -8.54 -6.72 25.00
N ASP A 487 -9.20 -6.56 23.85
CA ASP A 487 -10.33 -7.41 23.46
C ASP A 487 -9.93 -8.88 23.38
N ALA A 488 -8.81 -9.19 22.73
CA ALA A 488 -8.33 -10.56 22.60
C ALA A 488 -8.04 -11.21 23.96
N GLU A 489 -7.38 -10.49 24.87
CA GLU A 489 -7.14 -10.96 26.23
C GLU A 489 -8.46 -11.21 26.97
N GLY A 490 -9.42 -10.30 26.86
CA GLY A 490 -10.76 -10.45 27.44
C GLY A 490 -11.48 -11.68 26.91
N ARG A 491 -11.42 -11.95 25.60
CA ARG A 491 -12.01 -13.14 24.97
C ARG A 491 -11.36 -14.44 25.46
N ILE A 492 -10.04 -14.47 25.59
CA ILE A 492 -9.32 -15.63 26.14
C ILE A 492 -9.77 -15.90 27.58
N ARG A 493 -9.82 -14.86 28.43
CA ARG A 493 -10.29 -15.00 29.82
C ARG A 493 -11.74 -15.48 29.89
N GLU A 494 -12.62 -14.97 29.03
CA GLU A 494 -14.02 -15.42 28.94
C GLU A 494 -14.12 -16.90 28.54
N GLN A 495 -13.31 -17.36 27.57
CA GLN A 495 -13.25 -18.77 27.18
C GLN A 495 -12.76 -19.66 28.31
N LEU A 496 -11.71 -19.25 29.04
CA LEU A 496 -11.19 -20.01 30.19
C LEU A 496 -12.21 -20.09 31.33
N ALA A 497 -13.05 -19.07 31.51
CA ALA A 497 -14.10 -19.01 32.52
C ALA A 497 -15.38 -19.79 32.16
N GLY A 498 -15.42 -20.54 31.05
CA GLY A 498 -16.61 -21.29 30.63
C GLY A 498 -17.64 -20.46 29.81
N GLY A 499 -17.20 -19.31 29.30
CA GLY A 499 -17.98 -18.42 28.45
C GLY A 499 -18.12 -18.92 27.00
N PRO A 500 -18.69 -18.11 26.10
CA PRO A 500 -18.87 -18.51 24.71
C PRO A 500 -17.55 -18.86 24.01
N GLY A 501 -17.50 -20.00 23.33
CA GLY A 501 -16.26 -20.59 22.79
C GLY A 501 -15.65 -21.68 23.67
N SER A 502 -16.02 -21.79 24.95
CA SER A 502 -15.58 -22.89 25.82
C SER A 502 -16.40 -24.17 25.58
N GLY A 503 -15.85 -25.19 24.91
CA GLY A 503 -16.44 -26.53 24.87
C GLY A 503 -16.31 -27.32 23.57
N GLN A 504 -16.25 -28.66 23.72
CA GLN A 504 -16.24 -29.63 22.60
C GLN A 504 -17.59 -29.63 21.86
N ARG A 505 -17.53 -29.99 20.57
CA ARG A 505 -18.64 -30.01 19.60
C ARG A 505 -19.82 -30.89 20.09
N GLY A 506 -20.75 -30.31 20.84
CA GLY A 506 -22.02 -30.91 21.28
C GLY A 506 -23.19 -29.91 21.20
N ARG A 507 -24.42 -30.41 21.08
CA ARG A 507 -25.67 -29.64 20.85
C ARG A 507 -25.87 -28.57 21.93
N GLY A 508 -25.70 -27.30 21.54
CA GLY A 508 -25.79 -26.13 22.41
C GLY A 508 -24.55 -25.24 22.36
N ARG A 509 -24.01 -24.97 21.16
CA ARG A 509 -22.78 -24.21 20.97
C ARG A 509 -22.98 -22.75 21.40
N LYS A 510 -22.42 -22.32 22.55
CA LYS A 510 -22.28 -20.89 22.86
C LYS A 510 -21.37 -20.28 21.79
N ARG A 511 -21.89 -19.33 21.00
CA ARG A 511 -21.17 -18.72 19.86
C ARG A 511 -19.98 -17.93 20.37
N GLU A 512 -18.78 -18.24 19.88
CA GLU A 512 -17.55 -17.50 20.19
C GLU A 512 -17.73 -16.00 19.95
N ARG A 513 -17.22 -15.19 20.89
CA ARG A 513 -17.22 -13.73 20.74
C ARG A 513 -16.17 -13.35 19.70
N HIS A 514 -16.56 -12.51 18.75
CA HIS A 514 -15.66 -11.97 17.73
C HIS A 514 -15.02 -10.67 18.22
N MET A 515 -13.96 -10.22 17.55
CA MET A 515 -13.37 -8.89 17.76
C MET A 515 -14.46 -7.82 17.80
N HIS A 516 -14.46 -6.97 18.82
CA HIS A 516 -15.52 -5.98 19.07
C HIS A 516 -15.67 -4.95 17.93
N LEU A 517 -14.58 -4.59 17.25
CA LEU A 517 -14.59 -3.70 16.07
C LEU A 517 -15.20 -4.36 14.82
N GLN A 518 -15.41 -5.68 14.83
CA GLN A 518 -15.96 -6.39 13.68
C GLN A 518 -17.47 -6.17 13.58
N PRO A 519 -17.97 -5.60 12.47
CA PRO A 519 -19.39 -5.29 12.36
C PRO A 519 -20.26 -6.56 12.31
N ALA A 520 -21.54 -6.44 12.64
CA ALA A 520 -22.44 -7.60 12.70
C ALA A 520 -22.74 -8.19 11.31
N ASP A 521 -22.75 -7.38 10.26
CA ASP A 521 -23.13 -7.78 8.90
C ASP A 521 -22.17 -8.81 8.29
N VAL A 522 -20.89 -8.79 8.67
CA VAL A 522 -19.91 -9.81 8.22
C VAL A 522 -20.06 -11.14 8.95
N ARG A 523 -20.84 -11.18 10.03
CA ARG A 523 -21.07 -12.35 10.88
C ARG A 523 -22.43 -13.00 10.65
N MET A 524 -23.19 -12.54 9.65
CA MET A 524 -24.52 -13.05 9.33
C MET A 524 -24.70 -13.36 7.84
N PRO A 525 -25.68 -14.22 7.47
CA PRO A 525 -25.98 -14.49 6.08
C PRO A 525 -26.39 -13.22 5.32
N TYR A 526 -26.10 -13.21 4.02
CA TYR A 526 -26.23 -12.03 3.18
C TYR A 526 -27.65 -11.45 3.11
N TRP A 527 -28.68 -12.30 3.07
CA TRP A 527 -30.07 -11.85 3.06
C TRP A 527 -30.47 -11.16 4.36
N LYS A 528 -29.99 -11.68 5.51
CA LYS A 528 -30.25 -11.08 6.83
C LYS A 528 -29.52 -9.75 7.01
N ALA A 529 -28.26 -9.69 6.57
CA ALA A 529 -27.48 -8.44 6.57
C ALA A 529 -28.15 -7.32 5.76
N ARG A 530 -28.98 -7.68 4.76
CA ARG A 530 -29.69 -6.73 3.89
C ARG A 530 -31.19 -6.66 4.16
N ASN A 531 -31.69 -7.32 5.21
CA ASN A 531 -33.12 -7.40 5.54
C ASN A 531 -34.00 -7.92 4.38
N TRP A 532 -33.46 -8.73 3.47
CA TRP A 532 -34.20 -9.27 2.33
C TRP A 532 -35.31 -10.22 2.75
N ASP A 533 -35.09 -10.96 3.84
CA ASP A 533 -36.11 -11.75 4.53
C ASP A 533 -37.27 -10.87 5.02
N MET A 534 -36.95 -9.69 5.58
CA MET A 534 -37.96 -8.74 6.03
C MET A 534 -38.69 -8.03 4.90
N TYR A 535 -38.00 -7.61 3.84
CA TYR A 535 -38.64 -7.05 2.66
C TYR A 535 -39.54 -8.08 1.97
N GLY A 536 -39.10 -9.34 1.89
CA GLY A 536 -39.91 -10.43 1.37
C GLY A 536 -41.19 -10.63 2.18
N LEU A 537 -41.09 -10.66 3.52
CA LEU A 537 -42.25 -10.76 4.39
C LEU A 537 -43.20 -9.55 4.23
N CYS A 538 -42.66 -8.33 4.19
CA CYS A 538 -43.46 -7.12 3.98
C CYS A 538 -44.19 -7.16 2.62
N ALA A 539 -43.51 -7.60 1.56
CA ALA A 539 -44.13 -7.74 0.24
C ALA A 539 -45.29 -8.74 0.26
N VAL A 540 -45.13 -9.89 0.94
CA VAL A 540 -46.21 -10.87 1.11
C VAL A 540 -47.40 -10.26 1.86
N VAL A 541 -47.16 -9.51 2.94
CA VAL A 541 -48.23 -8.85 3.70
C VAL A 541 -48.97 -7.81 2.85
N VAL A 542 -48.24 -6.94 2.13
CA VAL A 542 -48.83 -5.92 1.26
C VAL A 542 -49.65 -6.55 0.14
N LEU A 543 -49.11 -7.56 -0.55
CA LEU A 543 -49.83 -8.27 -1.60
C LEU A 543 -51.09 -8.97 -1.07
N SER A 544 -51.05 -9.51 0.14
CA SER A 544 -52.22 -10.15 0.78
C SER A 544 -53.32 -9.14 1.10
N VAL A 545 -52.96 -7.97 1.64
CA VAL A 545 -53.92 -6.88 1.93
C VAL A 545 -54.53 -6.32 0.66
N VAL A 546 -53.71 -6.05 -0.36
CA VAL A 546 -54.19 -5.58 -1.67
C VAL A 546 -55.10 -6.62 -2.32
N GLY A 547 -54.73 -7.90 -2.26
CA GLY A 547 -55.55 -9.01 -2.76
C GLY A 547 -56.92 -9.10 -2.05
N LEU A 548 -56.95 -8.98 -0.72
CA LEU A 548 -58.19 -8.95 0.05
C LEU A 548 -59.06 -7.74 -0.27
N ALA A 549 -58.47 -6.55 -0.39
CA ALA A 549 -59.19 -5.33 -0.75
C ALA A 549 -59.78 -5.40 -2.16
N ALA A 550 -59.02 -5.91 -3.14
CA ALA A 550 -59.49 -6.13 -4.50
C ALA A 550 -60.61 -7.19 -4.54
N GLY A 551 -60.48 -8.29 -3.78
CA GLY A 551 -61.52 -9.31 -3.66
C GLY A 551 -62.81 -8.78 -3.05
N LEU A 552 -62.72 -7.95 -1.99
CA LEU A 552 -63.87 -7.27 -1.39
C LEU A 552 -64.53 -6.28 -2.35
N ALA A 553 -63.74 -5.52 -3.12
CA ALA A 553 -64.27 -4.59 -4.13
C ALA A 553 -65.02 -5.33 -5.25
N VAL A 554 -64.51 -6.49 -5.69
CA VAL A 554 -65.21 -7.35 -6.67
C VAL A 554 -66.48 -7.97 -6.10
N ALA A 555 -66.52 -8.29 -4.80
CA ALA A 555 -67.70 -8.85 -4.15
C ALA A 555 -68.79 -7.82 -3.83
N LEU A 556 -68.47 -6.52 -3.85
CA LEU A 556 -69.40 -5.41 -3.58
C LEU A 556 -69.98 -4.76 -4.86
N CYS A 557 -69.47 -5.14 -6.03
CA CYS A 557 -70.02 -4.81 -7.36
C CYS A 557 -70.86 -5.99 -7.88
#